data_AF-A0A971P9K4-F1
#
_entry.id   AF-A0A971P9K4-F1
#
_cell.length_a   1.000
_cell.length_b   1.000
_cell.length_c   1.000
_cell.angle_alpha   90.00
_cell.angle_beta   90.00
_cell.angle_gamma   90.00
#
_symmetry.space_group_name_H-M   'P 1'
#
loop_
_entity.id
_entity.type
_entity.pdbx_description
1 polymer ?
#
loop_
_entity_poly.entity_id
_entity_poly.type
_entity_poly.pdbx_seq_one_letter_code
_entity_poly.pdbx_strand_id
1 'polypeptide(L)' 'MTMCWNLFDLLVRDWLIFCTWRPSFIVLPGSEGHKAYRNYNFHLIGFLKGSAIVTAGSLVVAALSYGCLELFFR' A
#
# COMPACT_ATOMS: atom_id res chain seq x y z
N MET A 1 -5.24 -2.54 -11.34
CA MET A 1 -4.24 -1.46 -11.13
C MET A 1 -3.96 -1.18 -9.66
N THR A 2 -4.95 -1.17 -8.77
CA THR A 2 -4.79 -0.85 -7.33
C THR A 2 -3.79 -1.75 -6.59
N MET A 3 -3.78 -3.06 -6.84
CA MET A 3 -2.81 -3.97 -6.20
C MET A 3 -1.36 -3.77 -6.67
N CYS A 4 -1.15 -3.42 -7.94
CA CYS A 4 0.19 -3.09 -8.45
C CYS A 4 0.75 -1.86 -7.74
N TRP A 5 -0.09 -0.86 -7.50
CA TRP A 5 0.29 0.33 -6.73
C TRP A 5 0.60 0.00 -5.26
N ASN A 6 -0.23 -0.81 -4.61
CA ASN A 6 0.02 -1.25 -3.23
C ASN A 6 1.36 -2.01 -3.11
N LEU A 7 1.70 -2.83 -4.12
CA LEU A 7 2.97 -3.54 -4.16
C LEU A 7 4.15 -2.59 -4.43
N PHE A 8 3.99 -1.60 -5.31
CA PHE A 8 4.99 -0.57 -5.55
C PHE A 8 5.29 0.21 -4.26
N ASP A 9 4.27 0.58 -3.50
CA ASP A 9 4.44 1.26 -2.23
C ASP A 9 5.26 0.40 -1.26
N LEU A 10 4.97 -0.91 -1.12
CA LEU A 10 5.77 -1.78 -0.25
C LEU A 10 7.24 -1.91 -0.71
N LEU A 11 7.46 -2.25 -1.98
CA LEU A 11 8.79 -2.63 -2.45
C LEU A 11 9.68 -1.40 -2.68
N VAL A 12 9.15 -0.38 -3.36
CA VAL A 12 9.94 0.76 -3.81
C VAL A 12 9.93 1.86 -2.76
N ARG A 13 8.75 2.28 -2.31
CA ARG A 13 8.66 3.41 -1.37
C ARG A 13 9.10 2.99 0.02
N ASP A 14 8.47 1.98 0.58
CA ASP A 14 8.64 1.60 1.98
C ASP A 14 9.96 0.87 2.22
N TRP A 15 10.22 -0.21 1.49
CA TRP A 15 11.42 -1.00 1.73
C TRP A 15 12.68 -0.40 1.11
N LEU A 16 12.65 -0.03 -0.17
CA LEU A 16 13.84 0.49 -0.84
C LEU A 16 14.16 1.92 -0.41
N ILE A 17 13.23 2.86 -0.49
CA ILE A 17 13.51 4.27 -0.18
C ILE A 17 13.57 4.50 1.34
N PHE A 18 12.51 4.16 2.09
CA PHE A 18 12.44 4.47 3.53
C PHE A 18 13.26 3.55 4.42
N CYS A 19 13.30 2.23 4.17
CA CYS A 19 14.06 1.32 5.04
C CYS A 19 15.52 1.10 4.64
N THR A 20 15.81 1.08 3.33
CA THR A 20 17.13 0.73 2.82
C THR A 20 17.97 1.97 2.55
N TRP A 21 17.59 2.78 1.56
CA TRP A 21 18.39 3.89 1.02
C TRP A 21 18.48 5.07 1.98
N ARG A 22 17.34 5.54 2.53
CA ARG A 22 17.27 6.62 3.53
C ARG A 22 18.08 7.87 3.13
N PRO A 23 17.72 8.52 2.01
CA PRO A 23 18.39 9.76 1.63
C PRO A 23 18.21 10.82 2.72
N SER A 24 19.20 11.70 2.89
CA SER A 24 19.28 12.63 4.02
C SER A 24 18.08 13.56 4.17
N PHE A 25 17.37 13.89 3.09
CA PHE A 25 16.17 14.72 3.13
C PHE A 25 14.93 14.01 3.71
N ILE A 26 14.94 12.68 3.80
CA ILE A 26 13.86 11.87 4.38
C ILE A 26 14.11 11.59 5.87
N VAL A 27 15.38 11.52 6.27
CA VAL A 27 15.76 11.27 7.66
C VAL A 27 15.47 12.51 8.50
N LEU A 28 14.66 12.37 9.54
CA LEU A 28 14.35 13.48 10.43
C LEU A 28 15.60 13.88 11.22
N PRO A 29 15.95 15.19 11.28
CA PRO A 29 17.08 15.66 12.06
C PRO A 29 16.98 15.23 13.53
N GLY A 30 18.08 14.72 14.09
CA GLY A 30 18.14 14.23 15.46
C GLY A 30 17.61 12.80 15.65
N SER A 31 17.26 12.09 14.57
CA SER A 31 16.85 10.68 14.59
C SER A 31 17.76 9.77 13.78
N GLU A 32 18.93 10.26 13.39
CA GLU A 32 19.88 9.56 12.53
C GLU A 32 20.22 8.17 13.10
N GLY A 33 20.04 7.13 12.29
CA GLY A 33 20.30 5.75 12.71
C GLY A 33 19.24 5.12 13.62
N HIS A 34 18.13 5.80 13.90
CA HIS A 34 17.06 5.24 14.73
C HIS A 34 16.53 3.91 14.16
N LYS A 35 16.37 2.89 15.03
CA LYS A 35 16.03 1.52 14.61
C LYS A 35 14.69 1.42 13.87
N ALA A 36 13.75 2.33 14.15
CA ALA A 36 12.45 2.35 13.50
C ALA A 36 12.55 2.51 11.98
N TYR A 37 13.58 3.19 11.46
CA TYR A 37 13.77 3.32 10.02
C TYR A 37 13.97 1.98 9.31
N ARG A 38 14.47 0.94 9.99
CA ARG A 38 14.65 -0.41 9.40
C ARG A 38 13.51 -1.37 9.72
N ASN A 39 12.33 -0.88 10.08
CA ASN A 39 11.21 -1.74 10.43
C ASN A 39 10.42 -2.20 9.19
N TYR A 40 10.99 -3.14 8.43
CA TYR A 40 10.35 -3.72 7.23
C TYR A 40 9.00 -4.38 7.55
N ASN A 41 8.88 -5.00 8.73
CA ASN A 41 7.67 -5.70 9.18
C ASN A 41 6.50 -4.75 9.39
N PHE A 42 6.75 -3.53 9.88
CA PHE A 42 5.71 -2.51 10.03
C PHE A 42 5.04 -2.21 8.69
N HIS A 43 5.85 -2.02 7.64
CA HIS A 43 5.34 -1.75 6.29
C HIS A 43 4.67 -2.97 5.66
N LEU A 44 5.19 -4.18 5.88
CA LEU A 44 4.54 -5.41 5.40
C LEU A 44 3.13 -5.58 6.00
N ILE A 45 2.98 -5.34 7.31
CA ILE A 45 1.68 -5.39 7.97
C ILE A 45 0.75 -4.31 7.39
N GLY A 46 1.26 -3.11 7.14
CA GLY A 46 0.54 -2.04 6.45
C GLY A 46 0.04 -2.47 5.07
N PHE A 47 0.94 -3.03 4.24
CA PHE A 47 0.62 -3.56 2.92
C PHE A 47 -0.48 -4.63 2.94
N LEU A 48 -0.43 -5.56 3.90
CA LEU A 48 -1.45 -6.61 4.04
C LEU A 48 -2.82 -6.03 4.41
N LYS A 49 -2.85 -5.05 5.34
CA LYS A 49 -4.08 -4.32 5.68
C LYS A 49 -4.62 -3.56 4.46
N GLY A 50 -3.76 -2.85 3.74
CA GLY A 50 -4.12 -2.16 2.51
C GLY A 50 -4.66 -3.11 1.44
N SER A 51 -4.05 -4.28 1.29
CA SER A 51 -4.50 -5.32 0.34
C SER A 51 -5.90 -5.82 0.66
N ALA A 52 -6.20 -6.05 1.94
CA ALA A 52 -7.53 -6.46 2.37
C ALA A 52 -8.58 -5.39 2.08
N ILE A 53 -8.28 -4.12 2.40
CA ILE A 53 -9.17 -2.98 2.14
C ILE A 53 -9.44 -2.82 0.64
N VAL A 54 -8.38 -2.82 -0.18
CA VAL A 54 -8.50 -2.68 -1.64
C VAL A 54 -9.30 -3.83 -2.24
N THR A 55 -9.09 -5.07 -1.78
CA THR A 55 -9.84 -6.23 -2.24
C THR A 55 -11.32 -6.09 -1.90
N ALA A 56 -11.65 -5.74 -0.65
CA ALA A 56 -13.03 -5.52 -0.23
C ALA A 56 -13.71 -4.41 -1.03
N GLY A 57 -13.05 -3.26 -1.21
CA GLY A 57 -13.57 -2.16 -2.02
C GLY A 57 -13.76 -2.56 -3.49
N SER A 58 -12.84 -3.35 -4.05
CA SER A 58 -12.95 -3.85 -5.43
C SER A 58 -14.15 -4.80 -5.59
N LEU A 59 -14.43 -5.65 -4.60
CA LEU A 59 -15.60 -6.52 -4.61
C LEU A 59 -16.91 -5.72 -4.57
N VAL A 60 -16.98 -4.67 -3.75
CA VAL A 60 -18.15 -3.78 -3.70
C VAL A 60 -18.38 -3.13 -5.07
N VAL A 61 -17.35 -2.55 -5.66
CA VAL A 61 -17.45 -1.93 -6.99
C VAL A 61 -17.86 -2.95 -8.06
N ALA A 62 -17.29 -4.16 -8.01
CA ALA A 62 -17.66 -5.23 -8.94
C ALA A 62 -19.12 -5.63 -8.80
N ALA A 63 -19.61 -5.81 -7.57
CA ALA A 63 -21.01 -6.16 -7.29
C ALA A 63 -21.99 -5.08 -7.77
N LEU A 64 -21.67 -3.80 -7.50
CA LEU A 64 -22.48 -2.68 -7.99
C LEU A 64 -22.49 -2.62 -9.51
N SER A 65 -21.34 -2.78 -10.15
CA SER A 65 -21.23 -2.76 -11.61
C SER A 65 -22.03 -3.89 -12.25
N TYR A 66 -21.94 -5.10 -11.69
CA TYR A 66 -22.71 -6.25 -12.13
C TYR A 66 -24.22 -6.02 -11.95
N GLY A 67 -24.64 -5.51 -10.79
CA GLY A 67 -26.04 -5.19 -10.53
C GLY A 67 -26.60 -4.15 -11.51
N CYS A 68 -25.85 -3.10 -11.83
CA CYS A 68 -26.24 -2.11 -12.83
C CYS A 68 -26.43 -2.75 -14.22
N LEU A 69 -25.52 -3.64 -14.63
CA LEU A 69 -25.64 -4.32 -15.92
C LEU A 69 -26.93 -5.16 -15.99
N GLU A 70 -27.24 -5.89 -14.92
CA GLU A 70 -28.45 -6.71 -14.82
C GLU A 70 -29.75 -5.87 -14.75
N LEU A 71 -29.72 -4.67 -14.17
CA LEU A 71 -30.90 -3.81 -14.05
C LEU A 71 -31.21 -3.02 -15.32
N PHE A 72 -30.20 -2.64 -16.10
CA PHE A 72 -30.36 -1.70 -17.21
C PHE A 72 -30.18 -2.31 -18.61
N PHE A 73 -29.48 -3.44 -18.72
CA PHE A 73 -29.08 -4.01 -20.02
C PHE A 73 -29.50 -5.46 -20.23
N ARG A 74 -30.25 -6.03 -19.29
CA ARG A 74 -30.85 -7.36 -19.38
C ARG A 74 -32.37 -7.24 -19.46
#